data_AF-A0A6P8D6V8-F1
#
_entry.id   AF-A0A6P8D6V8-F1
#
_cell.length_a   1.000
_cell.length_b   1.000
_cell.length_c   1.000
_cell.angle_alpha   90.00
_cell.angle_beta   90.00
_cell.angle_gamma   90.00
#
_symmetry.space_group_name_H-M   'P 1'
#
loop_
_entity.id
_entity.type
_entity.pdbx_description
1 polymer ?
#
loop_
_entity_poly.entity_id
_entity_poly.type
_entity_poly.pdbx_seq_one_letter_code
_entity_poly.pdbx_strand_id
1 'polypeptide(L)'
;MLEEASKYVLRQLFVTVSSKLCFAVKQQLSLLKSFTCGGDFLAESSSTDVDFSNKADQFEDIPDSFIDIPSKSYPLVITFSKFLMMLDGSIGVSYFERFPQSRDICREKVGAARSLALQAFLQEKEVNYEKFCAVYWPHFNERLTRNLDPSRVFTEIISHIKGSLHVGSFCSGRLSRTDYVSLSDGRGSHLTQKERHKVYDVFLEYEKKKLERGEFDLSDVVNDLHSRLGCKKIRGDDMDYVYIDEVQDLTMRQIGLFKYVSHNFEEGFVFSGDTAQTIGRGIDFKFEDVRRLFYNYFMQETVGGWKISKIFQLSQNFRMHSGILKLAQSVTDLLCHFFPLFVDVLGQETSHICGESPIFLELEMNQNSVVSIFGERGNVAGLGPEQVIIVHDDRAREEVLGHVGKQALVLTLTECKGLEFQDVVLYNFFGSSPMKNQWRVVYEYMMGRNLLDNSFSGRYPQFKPARHNILCSELKQLYVAITRARQRLWICENNRQFAGAMLDYWRKLSLIQCKTEKLDSSRHYAYPRA
;
A
#
# COMPACT_ATOMS: atom_id res chain seq x y z
N MET A 1 -30.31 2.09 47.26
CA MET A 1 -28.93 2.32 46.77
C MET A 1 -28.42 1.02 46.19
N LEU A 2 -28.73 0.77 44.92
CA LEU A 2 -28.01 -0.18 44.07
C LEU A 2 -27.52 0.71 42.94
N GLU A 3 -26.34 1.29 43.13
CA GLU A 3 -25.69 2.13 42.13
C GLU A 3 -25.45 1.31 40.86
N GLU A 4 -25.76 1.97 39.75
CA GLU A 4 -25.52 1.53 38.39
C GLU A 4 -24.08 1.06 38.23
N ALA A 5 -23.88 -0.25 38.12
CA ALA A 5 -22.70 -0.77 37.46
C ALA A 5 -22.79 -0.33 35.99
N SER A 6 -22.27 0.86 35.67
CA SER A 6 -21.95 1.22 34.30
C SER A 6 -21.04 0.09 33.81
N LYS A 7 -21.55 -0.74 32.88
CA LYS A 7 -20.71 -1.73 32.20
C LYS A 7 -19.67 -0.89 31.46
N TYR A 8 -18.46 -0.80 32.00
CA TYR A 8 -17.32 -0.27 31.27
C TYR A 8 -17.15 -1.13 30.02
N VAL A 9 -17.54 -0.58 28.87
CA VAL A 9 -17.37 -1.20 27.57
C VAL A 9 -15.96 -0.86 27.10
N LEU A 10 -15.14 -1.87 26.83
CA LEU A 10 -13.82 -1.68 26.27
C LEU A 10 -13.94 -1.21 24.81
N ARG A 11 -13.52 0.02 24.53
CA ARG A 11 -13.64 0.69 23.23
C ARG A 11 -12.34 0.52 22.46
N GLN A 12 -12.34 -0.44 21.54
CA GLN A 12 -11.19 -0.73 20.69
C GLN A 12 -11.48 -0.32 19.25
N LEU A 13 -10.50 0.31 18.60
CA LEU A 13 -10.56 0.74 17.21
C LEU A 13 -9.43 0.06 16.42
N PHE A 14 -9.77 -0.65 15.36
CA PHE A 14 -8.85 -1.19 14.37
C PHE A 14 -9.07 -0.47 13.04
N VAL A 15 -8.00 0.11 12.48
CA VAL A 15 -8.03 0.82 11.20
C VAL A 15 -7.02 0.24 10.23
N THR A 16 -7.46 -0.06 9.02
CA THR A 16 -6.61 -0.46 7.89
C THR A 16 -7.01 0.33 6.64
N VAL A 17 -6.13 0.47 5.65
CA VAL A 17 -6.46 1.14 4.39
C VAL A 17 -7.27 0.24 3.46
N SER A 18 -7.02 -1.09 3.49
CA SER A 18 -7.66 -2.04 2.57
C SER A 18 -9.04 -2.48 3.05
N SER A 19 -10.06 -2.32 2.20
CA SER A 19 -11.40 -2.86 2.47
C SER A 19 -11.42 -4.38 2.53
N LYS A 20 -10.55 -5.05 1.76
CA LYS A 20 -10.44 -6.52 1.76
C LYS A 20 -9.86 -7.02 3.09
N LEU A 21 -8.81 -6.37 3.59
CA LEU A 21 -8.23 -6.68 4.91
C LEU A 21 -9.24 -6.39 6.03
N CYS A 22 -9.92 -5.24 5.96
CA CYS A 22 -10.96 -4.88 6.92
C CYS A 22 -12.04 -5.98 7.03
N PHE A 23 -12.50 -6.50 5.89
CA PHE A 23 -13.47 -7.60 5.86
C PHE A 23 -12.89 -8.89 6.47
N ALA A 24 -11.67 -9.28 6.07
CA ALA A 24 -11.02 -10.49 6.58
C ALA A 24 -10.84 -10.45 8.11
N VAL A 25 -10.41 -9.31 8.65
CA VAL A 25 -10.26 -9.11 10.10
C VAL A 25 -11.62 -9.18 10.82
N LYS A 26 -12.68 -8.58 10.26
CA LYS A 26 -14.04 -8.72 10.80
C LYS A 26 -14.48 -10.18 10.86
N GLN A 27 -14.24 -10.94 9.80
CA GLN A 27 -14.59 -12.36 9.74
C GLN A 27 -13.83 -13.17 10.79
N GLN A 28 -12.52 -12.95 10.94
CA GLN A 28 -11.71 -13.61 11.96
C GLN A 28 -12.18 -13.28 13.38
N LEU A 29 -12.53 -12.02 13.65
CA LEU A 29 -13.07 -11.61 14.95
C LEU A 29 -14.47 -12.21 15.21
N SER A 30 -15.31 -12.34 14.19
CA SER A 30 -16.59 -13.03 14.29
C SER A 30 -16.40 -14.50 14.69
N LEU A 31 -15.45 -15.19 14.04
CA LEU A 31 -15.10 -16.59 14.35
C LEU A 31 -14.51 -16.74 15.76
N LEU A 32 -13.66 -15.80 16.20
CA LEU A 32 -13.14 -15.80 17.57
C LEU A 32 -14.26 -15.59 18.59
N LYS A 33 -15.19 -14.66 18.33
CA LYS A 33 -16.36 -14.42 19.20
C LYS A 33 -17.26 -15.65 19.28
N SER A 34 -17.58 -16.31 18.16
CA SER A 34 -18.40 -17.52 18.15
C SER A 34 -17.73 -18.66 18.92
N PHE A 35 -16.42 -18.84 18.74
CA PHE A 35 -15.63 -19.84 19.47
C PHE A 35 -15.68 -19.61 20.98
N THR A 36 -15.48 -18.36 21.45
CA THR A 36 -15.55 -18.04 22.89
C THR A 36 -16.94 -18.24 23.50
N CYS A 37 -18.00 -18.17 22.68
CA CYS A 37 -19.38 -18.37 23.08
C CYS A 37 -19.84 -19.85 22.99
N GLY A 38 -18.92 -20.79 22.71
CA GLY A 38 -19.23 -22.22 22.63
C GLY A 38 -19.92 -22.66 21.34
N GLY A 39 -19.82 -21.87 20.27
CA GLY A 39 -20.30 -22.27 18.94
C GLY A 39 -19.33 -23.24 18.25
N ASP A 40 -19.89 -24.23 17.54
CA ASP A 40 -19.11 -25.18 16.74
C ASP A 40 -18.42 -24.50 15.56
N PHE A 41 -17.26 -25.04 15.19
CA PHE A 41 -16.46 -24.61 14.04
C PHE A 41 -17.19 -25.01 12.74
N LEU A 42 -18.10 -24.16 12.24
CA LEU A 42 -18.63 -24.32 10.89
C LEU A 42 -17.53 -23.90 9.90
N ALA A 43 -16.64 -24.83 9.59
CA ALA A 43 -15.73 -24.77 8.46
C ALA A 43 -16.53 -24.96 7.15
N GLU A 44 -17.45 -24.05 6.84
CA GLU A 44 -18.08 -24.01 5.53
C GLU A 44 -18.05 -22.59 4.96
N SER A 45 -17.52 -22.51 3.74
CA SER A 45 -17.42 -21.36 2.84
C SER A 45 -16.29 -20.34 3.10
N SER A 46 -15.04 -20.78 2.91
CA SER A 46 -14.06 -19.94 2.17
C SER A 46 -14.47 -19.84 0.69
N SER A 47 -15.72 -19.48 0.39
CA SER A 47 -16.10 -19.10 -0.96
C SER A 47 -15.57 -17.69 -1.18
N THR A 48 -14.47 -17.60 -1.92
CA THR A 48 -13.86 -16.39 -2.46
C THR A 48 -14.75 -15.64 -3.47
N ASP A 49 -16.06 -15.91 -3.46
CA ASP A 49 -17.08 -15.38 -4.36
C ASP A 49 -17.98 -14.33 -3.68
N VAL A 50 -17.45 -13.66 -2.64
CA VAL A 50 -18.06 -12.42 -2.17
C VAL A 50 -17.67 -11.33 -3.15
N ASP A 51 -18.63 -10.85 -3.93
CA ASP A 51 -18.47 -9.73 -4.86
C ASP A 51 -17.86 -8.53 -4.11
N PHE A 52 -16.54 -8.36 -4.24
CA PHE A 52 -15.75 -7.31 -3.55
C PHE A 52 -16.16 -5.89 -3.96
N SER A 53 -17.13 -5.75 -4.87
CA SER A 53 -17.70 -4.51 -5.38
C SER A 53 -18.50 -3.74 -4.32
N ASN A 54 -19.24 -4.41 -3.43
CA ASN A 54 -20.14 -3.73 -2.49
C ASN A 54 -19.42 -3.27 -1.22
N LYS A 55 -18.71 -2.14 -1.33
CA LYS A 55 -18.06 -1.44 -0.20
C LYS A 55 -19.04 -0.96 0.89
N ALA A 56 -20.33 -0.88 0.59
CA ALA A 56 -21.34 -0.29 1.48
C ALA A 56 -21.93 -1.25 2.50
N ASP A 57 -22.15 -2.51 2.11
CA ASP A 57 -22.76 -3.52 2.98
C ASP A 57 -21.86 -3.82 4.21
N GLN A 58 -20.56 -3.51 4.12
CA GLN A 58 -19.59 -3.74 5.20
C GLN A 58 -19.76 -2.80 6.42
N PHE A 59 -20.48 -1.68 6.30
CA PHE A 59 -20.54 -0.64 7.34
C PHE A 59 -21.95 -0.20 7.71
N GLU A 60 -23.00 -0.89 7.27
CA GLU A 60 -24.39 -0.49 7.54
C GLU A 60 -24.69 -0.34 9.04
N ASP A 61 -24.07 -1.18 9.88
CA ASP A 61 -24.26 -1.18 11.34
C ASP A 61 -23.44 -0.11 12.09
N ILE A 62 -22.57 0.64 11.41
CA ILE A 62 -21.65 1.61 12.03
C ILE A 62 -22.02 3.03 11.58
N PRO A 63 -22.40 3.94 12.51
CA PRO A 63 -22.67 5.34 12.19
C PRO A 63 -21.52 6.04 11.47
N ASP A 64 -21.82 7.09 10.72
CA ASP A 64 -20.82 7.99 10.10
C ASP A 64 -20.29 9.04 11.11
N SER A 65 -20.28 8.72 12.42
CA SER A 65 -19.76 9.56 13.50
C SER A 65 -19.26 8.72 14.69
N PHE A 66 -18.44 9.33 15.55
CA PHE A 66 -18.00 8.80 16.85
C PHE A 66 -18.97 9.12 18.00
N ILE A 67 -20.16 9.64 17.68
CA ILE A 67 -21.19 9.99 18.65
C ILE A 67 -22.13 8.79 18.81
N ASP A 68 -22.41 8.40 20.06
CA ASP A 68 -23.41 7.38 20.42
C ASP A 68 -23.23 6.04 19.69
N ILE A 69 -21.97 5.59 19.55
CA ILE A 69 -21.68 4.28 18.94
C ILE A 69 -22.25 3.17 19.84
N PRO A 70 -23.09 2.26 19.30
CA PRO A 70 -23.62 1.15 20.08
C PRO A 70 -22.51 0.28 20.68
N SER A 71 -22.65 -0.11 21.95
CA SER A 71 -21.66 -0.95 22.64
C SER A 71 -21.39 -2.29 21.94
N LYS A 72 -22.40 -2.85 21.26
CA LYS A 72 -22.29 -4.08 20.45
C LYS A 72 -21.37 -3.95 19.23
N SER A 73 -21.09 -2.73 18.78
CA SER A 73 -20.29 -2.47 17.59
C SER A 73 -18.78 -2.58 17.86
N TYR A 74 -18.36 -2.68 19.13
CA TYR A 74 -16.96 -2.85 19.50
C TYR A 74 -16.51 -4.34 19.45
N PRO A 75 -15.24 -4.62 19.08
CA PRO A 75 -14.26 -3.66 18.56
C PRO A 75 -14.66 -3.12 17.18
N LEU A 76 -14.42 -1.82 16.96
CA LEU A 76 -14.68 -1.18 15.67
C LEU A 76 -13.58 -1.56 14.68
N VAL A 77 -13.94 -2.26 13.63
CA VAL A 77 -13.03 -2.60 12.52
C VAL A 77 -13.47 -1.79 11.31
N ILE A 78 -12.69 -0.79 10.92
CA ILE A 78 -13.07 0.15 9.87
C ILE A 78 -11.92 0.43 8.91
N THR A 79 -12.25 0.94 7.72
CA THR A 79 -11.22 1.46 6.81
C THR A 79 -10.79 2.87 7.23
N PHE A 80 -9.62 3.30 6.79
CA PHE A 80 -9.17 4.68 6.98
C PHE A 80 -10.15 5.70 6.36
N SER A 81 -10.77 5.38 5.22
CA SER A 81 -11.80 6.23 4.61
C SER A 81 -13.03 6.38 5.54
N LYS A 82 -13.52 5.28 6.12
CA LYS A 82 -14.61 5.32 7.10
C LYS A 82 -14.20 6.08 8.37
N PHE A 83 -12.96 5.93 8.82
CA PHE A 83 -12.40 6.69 9.95
C PHE A 83 -12.46 8.21 9.70
N LEU A 84 -12.05 8.67 8.51
CA LEU A 84 -12.14 10.09 8.14
C LEU A 84 -13.59 10.58 8.11
N MET A 85 -14.52 9.79 7.58
CA MET A 85 -15.95 10.11 7.58
C MET A 85 -16.49 10.25 9.01
N MET A 86 -16.14 9.31 9.90
CA MET A 86 -16.55 9.35 11.30
C MET A 86 -15.97 10.55 12.04
N LEU A 87 -14.70 10.90 11.80
CA LEU A 87 -14.11 12.12 12.35
C LEU A 87 -14.87 13.35 11.86
N ASP A 88 -15.06 13.49 10.55
CA ASP A 88 -15.72 14.63 9.94
C ASP A 88 -17.16 14.83 10.46
N GLY A 89 -17.92 13.74 10.55
CA GLY A 89 -19.28 13.72 11.07
C GLY A 89 -19.40 13.99 12.57
N SER A 90 -18.29 13.91 13.32
CA SER A 90 -18.27 14.18 14.77
C SER A 90 -17.95 15.64 15.12
N ILE A 91 -17.58 16.46 14.13
CA ILE A 91 -17.00 17.79 14.38
C ILE A 91 -17.69 18.88 13.56
N GLY A 92 -18.80 19.40 14.11
CA GLY A 92 -19.46 20.59 13.59
C GLY A 92 -19.98 20.41 12.16
N VAL A 93 -19.74 21.42 11.31
CA VAL A 93 -20.13 21.39 9.89
C VAL A 93 -19.12 20.54 9.13
N SER A 94 -19.62 19.57 8.37
CA SER A 94 -18.80 18.67 7.55
C SER A 94 -17.96 19.44 6.53
N TYR A 95 -16.73 18.99 6.28
CA TYR A 95 -15.91 19.51 5.19
C TYR A 95 -16.64 19.43 3.84
N PHE A 96 -17.39 18.34 3.63
CA PHE A 96 -18.02 18.05 2.35
C PHE A 96 -19.17 19.01 2.04
N GLU A 97 -19.83 19.61 3.05
CA GLU A 97 -20.92 20.58 2.84
C GLU A 97 -20.52 21.84 2.05
N ARG A 98 -19.21 22.06 1.84
CA ARG A 98 -18.68 23.10 0.95
C ARG A 98 -19.04 22.87 -0.51
N PHE A 99 -19.31 21.63 -0.88
CA PHE A 99 -19.72 21.24 -2.23
C PHE A 99 -21.26 21.23 -2.32
N PRO A 100 -21.87 22.00 -3.23
CA PRO A 100 -23.33 22.07 -3.35
C PRO A 100 -24.00 20.69 -3.49
N GLN A 101 -23.42 19.83 -4.33
CA GLN A 101 -23.91 18.47 -4.58
C GLN A 101 -23.93 17.60 -3.32
N SER A 102 -22.93 17.73 -2.43
CA SER A 102 -22.88 16.94 -1.20
C SER A 102 -23.87 17.49 -0.15
N ARG A 103 -24.11 18.81 -0.16
CA ARG A 103 -25.03 19.46 0.77
C ARG A 103 -26.46 18.98 0.55
N ASP A 104 -26.83 18.75 -0.70
CA ASP A 104 -28.13 18.18 -1.07
C ASP A 104 -28.22 16.70 -0.61
N ILE A 105 -27.15 15.91 -0.83
CA ILE A 105 -27.07 14.52 -0.33
C ILE A 105 -27.20 14.46 1.21
N CYS A 106 -26.54 15.37 1.93
CA CYS A 106 -26.60 15.43 3.40
C CYS A 106 -27.97 15.86 3.93
N ARG A 107 -28.79 16.54 3.12
CA ARG A 107 -30.13 17.01 3.48
C ARG A 107 -31.24 16.02 3.12
N GLU A 108 -31.09 15.27 2.03
CA GLU A 108 -32.17 14.49 1.42
C GLU A 108 -32.18 12.99 1.79
N LYS A 109 -31.06 12.43 2.26
CA LYS A 109 -30.93 10.96 2.48
C LYS A 109 -30.54 10.62 3.93
N VAL A 110 -31.18 9.60 4.50
CA VAL A 110 -30.90 9.04 5.85
C VAL A 110 -30.42 7.59 5.71
N GLY A 111 -29.43 7.17 6.53
CA GLY A 111 -28.95 5.79 6.60
C GLY A 111 -27.97 5.38 5.48
N ALA A 112 -27.89 4.08 5.18
CA ALA A 112 -26.92 3.48 4.24
C ALA A 112 -26.92 4.12 2.84
N ALA A 113 -28.08 4.57 2.36
CA ALA A 113 -28.21 5.28 1.08
C ALA A 113 -27.47 6.63 1.05
N ARG A 114 -27.34 7.30 2.20
CA ARG A 114 -26.52 8.52 2.35
C ARG A 114 -25.05 8.16 2.28
N SER A 115 -24.61 7.13 3.01
CA SER A 115 -23.21 6.70 3.04
C SER A 115 -22.73 6.26 1.64
N LEU A 116 -23.58 5.54 0.90
CA LEU A 116 -23.35 5.17 -0.50
C LEU A 116 -23.22 6.38 -1.43
N ALA A 117 -24.17 7.31 -1.35
CA ALA A 117 -24.16 8.52 -2.18
C ALA A 117 -22.95 9.42 -1.88
N LEU A 118 -22.59 9.55 -0.59
CA LEU A 118 -21.42 10.29 -0.18
C LEU A 118 -20.14 9.59 -0.66
N GLN A 119 -20.02 8.27 -0.52
CA GLN A 119 -18.86 7.51 -0.99
C GLN A 119 -18.67 7.62 -2.51
N ALA A 120 -19.75 7.58 -3.29
CA ALA A 120 -19.70 7.80 -4.73
C ALA A 120 -19.25 9.24 -5.07
N PHE A 121 -19.78 10.23 -4.35
CA PHE A 121 -19.36 11.64 -4.49
C PHE A 121 -17.87 11.83 -4.17
N LEU A 122 -17.38 11.20 -3.10
CA LEU A 122 -15.97 11.24 -2.73
C LEU A 122 -15.11 10.67 -3.85
N GLN A 123 -15.46 9.50 -4.39
CA GLN A 123 -14.71 8.87 -5.48
C GLN A 123 -14.70 9.71 -6.77
N GLU A 124 -15.79 10.44 -7.08
CA GLU A 124 -15.85 11.29 -8.27
C GLU A 124 -14.96 12.55 -8.12
N LYS A 125 -15.03 13.21 -6.96
CA LYS A 125 -14.37 14.50 -6.74
C LYS A 125 -12.94 14.40 -6.24
N GLU A 126 -12.58 13.29 -5.60
CA GLU A 126 -11.22 13.06 -5.08
C GLU A 126 -10.20 12.99 -6.22
N VAL A 127 -9.09 13.71 -6.04
CA VAL A 127 -7.93 13.64 -6.92
C VAL A 127 -6.91 12.66 -6.35
N ASN A 128 -6.96 11.43 -6.84
CA ASN A 128 -5.90 10.43 -6.66
C ASN A 128 -4.75 10.64 -7.66
N TYR A 129 -3.72 9.80 -7.57
CA TYR A 129 -2.55 9.88 -8.45
C TYR A 129 -2.93 9.70 -9.93
N GLU A 130 -3.83 8.76 -10.23
CA GLU A 130 -4.27 8.44 -11.58
C GLU A 130 -4.97 9.66 -12.22
N LYS A 131 -5.88 10.30 -11.49
CA LYS A 131 -6.57 11.52 -11.91
C LYS A 131 -5.61 12.71 -12.01
N PHE A 132 -4.65 12.83 -11.10
CA PHE A 132 -3.59 13.84 -11.19
C PHE A 132 -2.79 13.69 -12.50
N CYS A 133 -2.37 12.47 -12.84
CA CYS A 133 -1.63 12.20 -14.07
C CYS A 133 -2.46 12.40 -15.35
N ALA A 134 -3.73 11.98 -15.34
CA ALA A 134 -4.58 12.04 -16.53
C ALA A 134 -5.14 13.45 -16.78
N VAL A 135 -5.56 14.16 -15.73
CA VAL A 135 -6.35 15.39 -15.85
C VAL A 135 -5.54 16.65 -15.52
N TYR A 136 -4.56 16.58 -14.62
CA TYR A 136 -3.82 17.78 -14.18
C TYR A 136 -2.48 17.91 -14.88
N TRP A 137 -1.68 16.83 -14.87
CA TRP A 137 -0.31 16.82 -15.38
C TRP A 137 -0.15 17.35 -16.82
N PRO A 138 -1.01 16.99 -17.79
CA PRO A 138 -0.89 17.46 -19.18
C PRO A 138 -1.15 18.96 -19.36
N HIS A 139 -1.75 19.61 -18.37
CA HIS A 139 -2.13 21.02 -18.42
C HIS A 139 -1.24 21.94 -17.59
N PHE A 140 -0.17 21.40 -17.00
CA PHE A 140 0.86 22.19 -16.34
C PHE A 140 1.85 22.78 -17.34
N ASN A 141 2.52 23.86 -16.95
CA ASN A 141 3.52 24.48 -17.80
C ASN A 141 4.68 23.51 -18.09
N GLU A 142 4.91 23.19 -19.37
CA GLU A 142 5.99 22.30 -19.82
C GLU A 142 7.37 22.71 -19.31
N ARG A 143 7.62 24.01 -19.11
CA ARG A 143 8.90 24.50 -18.56
C ARG A 143 9.14 24.05 -17.12
N LEU A 144 8.06 23.87 -16.36
CA LEU A 144 8.10 23.42 -14.96
C LEU A 144 8.18 21.90 -14.88
N THR A 145 7.44 21.18 -15.73
CA THR A 145 7.36 19.71 -15.71
C THR A 145 8.49 19.02 -16.46
N ARG A 146 9.26 19.74 -17.29
CA ARG A 146 10.40 19.16 -18.03
C ARG A 146 11.42 18.51 -17.08
N ASN A 147 11.68 17.22 -17.32
CA ASN A 147 12.56 16.35 -16.53
C ASN A 147 12.08 16.04 -15.10
N LEU A 148 10.82 16.32 -14.77
CA LEU A 148 10.20 15.87 -13.52
C LEU A 148 9.32 14.65 -13.78
N ASP A 149 9.40 13.69 -12.88
CA ASP A 149 8.54 12.51 -12.90
C ASP A 149 7.22 12.82 -12.17
N PRO A 150 6.04 12.55 -12.77
CA PRO A 150 4.75 12.84 -12.15
C PRO A 150 4.55 12.19 -10.79
N SER A 151 4.97 10.92 -10.62
CA SER A 151 4.84 10.18 -9.35
C SER A 151 5.66 10.83 -8.25
N ARG A 152 6.87 11.29 -8.57
CA ARG A 152 7.73 12.00 -7.60
C ARG A 152 7.13 13.34 -7.22
N VAL A 153 6.66 14.12 -8.20
CA VAL A 153 6.01 15.42 -7.92
C VAL A 153 4.78 15.24 -7.03
N PHE A 154 3.93 14.25 -7.33
CA PHE A 154 2.76 13.97 -6.53
C PHE A 154 3.13 13.55 -5.09
N THR A 155 4.18 12.76 -4.91
CA THR A 155 4.71 12.38 -3.58
C THR A 155 5.21 13.58 -2.79
N GLU A 156 5.94 14.49 -3.43
CA GLU A 156 6.36 15.72 -2.77
C GLU A 156 5.19 16.62 -2.37
N ILE A 157 4.15 16.71 -3.21
CA ILE A 157 2.95 17.48 -2.88
C ILE A 157 2.22 16.86 -1.68
N ILE A 158 1.92 15.56 -1.74
CA ILE A 158 1.06 14.89 -0.76
C ILE A 158 1.80 14.60 0.54
N SER A 159 2.99 13.97 0.50
CA SER A 159 3.71 13.56 1.71
C SER A 159 4.52 14.68 2.36
N HIS A 160 5.16 15.56 1.57
CA HIS A 160 6.06 16.57 2.12
C HIS A 160 5.39 17.94 2.25
N ILE A 161 4.80 18.50 1.20
CA ILE A 161 4.22 19.84 1.25
C ILE A 161 2.95 19.87 2.12
N LYS A 162 2.01 18.94 1.89
CA LYS A 162 0.74 18.88 2.63
C LYS A 162 0.80 17.93 3.83
N GLY A 163 1.58 16.85 3.71
CA GLY A 163 1.69 15.77 4.69
C GLY A 163 2.72 15.97 5.79
N SER A 164 3.59 17.00 5.73
CA SER A 164 4.51 17.29 6.83
C SER A 164 3.75 17.79 8.06
N LEU A 165 4.17 17.32 9.23
CA LEU A 165 3.66 17.81 10.50
C LEU A 165 4.68 18.75 11.14
N HIS A 166 4.59 20.05 10.86
CA HIS A 166 5.43 21.04 11.54
C HIS A 166 4.80 21.48 12.87
N VAL A 167 5.58 21.31 13.93
CA VAL A 167 5.28 21.81 15.28
C VAL A 167 5.03 23.32 15.20
N GLY A 168 3.83 23.75 15.61
CA GLY A 168 3.47 25.17 15.73
C GLY A 168 2.68 25.78 14.57
N SER A 169 2.58 25.13 13.41
CA SER A 169 1.74 25.63 12.29
C SER A 169 0.40 24.89 12.23
N PHE A 170 -0.47 25.13 13.21
CA PHE A 170 -1.85 24.65 13.17
C PHE A 170 -2.68 25.33 12.06
N CYS A 171 -2.21 26.46 11.52
CA CYS A 171 -3.05 27.33 10.69
C CYS A 171 -2.94 27.15 9.18
N SER A 172 -1.80 26.70 8.61
CA SER A 172 -1.65 26.72 7.15
C SER A 172 -1.98 25.41 6.43
N GLY A 173 -1.99 24.26 7.11
CA GLY A 173 -2.22 22.98 6.42
C GLY A 173 -1.10 22.56 5.45
N ARG A 174 -0.08 23.40 5.22
CA ARG A 174 0.92 23.22 4.17
C ARG A 174 2.24 23.89 4.51
N LEU A 175 3.34 23.34 4.01
CA LEU A 175 4.65 23.96 4.11
C LEU A 175 4.70 25.27 3.34
N SER A 176 5.41 26.24 3.92
CA SER A 176 5.83 27.42 3.18
C SER A 176 6.88 27.01 2.13
N ARG A 177 7.03 27.83 1.09
CA ARG A 177 8.05 27.59 0.06
C ARG A 177 9.46 27.52 0.65
N THR A 178 9.75 28.38 1.63
CA THR A 178 11.06 28.44 2.28
C THR A 178 11.34 27.18 3.08
N ASP A 179 10.36 26.70 3.85
CA ASP A 179 10.52 25.49 4.68
C ASP A 179 10.60 24.23 3.83
N TYR A 180 9.77 24.13 2.78
CA TYR A 180 9.83 22.99 1.86
C TYR A 180 11.17 22.93 1.10
N VAL A 181 11.72 24.09 0.74
CA VAL A 181 13.00 24.17 0.04
C VAL A 181 14.17 23.82 0.96
N SER A 182 14.15 24.23 2.23
CA SER A 182 15.23 23.91 3.19
C SER A 182 15.34 22.42 3.50
N LEU A 183 14.30 21.62 3.22
CA LEU A 183 14.38 20.16 3.23
C LEU A 183 15.37 19.60 2.19
N SER A 184 15.89 20.39 1.24
CA SER A 184 17.02 19.98 0.40
C SER A 184 18.28 19.65 1.20
N ASP A 185 18.42 20.25 2.37
CA ASP A 185 19.64 20.20 3.18
C ASP A 185 19.65 18.99 4.12
N GLY A 186 18.52 18.28 4.22
CA GLY A 186 18.37 17.05 4.99
C GLY A 186 19.05 15.86 4.33
N ARG A 187 19.65 14.98 5.17
CA ARG A 187 20.22 13.71 4.70
C ARG A 187 19.09 12.84 4.10
N GLY A 188 19.08 12.70 2.78
CA GLY A 188 18.08 11.91 2.04
C GLY A 188 17.26 12.66 1.00
N SER A 189 17.47 13.98 0.87
CA SER A 189 16.82 14.75 -0.19
C SER A 189 17.37 14.38 -1.58
N HIS A 190 16.52 13.86 -2.45
CA HIS A 190 16.87 13.55 -3.84
C HIS A 190 16.60 14.69 -4.82
N LEU A 191 15.85 15.69 -4.38
CA LEU A 191 15.57 16.89 -5.16
C LEU A 191 16.48 18.02 -4.71
N THR A 192 17.16 18.61 -5.68
CA THR A 192 17.89 19.86 -5.48
C THR A 192 16.94 20.99 -5.10
N GLN A 193 17.47 22.04 -4.46
CA GLN A 193 16.72 23.27 -4.18
C GLN A 193 16.01 23.82 -5.43
N LYS A 194 16.66 23.78 -6.59
CA LYS A 194 16.06 24.21 -7.88
C LYS A 194 14.87 23.35 -8.29
N GLU A 195 14.96 22.03 -8.13
CA GLU A 195 13.84 21.13 -8.41
C GLU A 195 12.70 21.32 -7.42
N ARG A 196 13.00 21.49 -6.12
CA ARG A 196 11.99 21.81 -5.10
C ARG A 196 11.26 23.12 -5.43
N HIS A 197 11.94 24.16 -5.88
CA HIS A 197 11.28 25.38 -6.35
C HIS A 197 10.28 25.10 -7.49
N LYS A 198 10.67 24.31 -8.49
CA LYS A 198 9.77 23.92 -9.59
C LYS A 198 8.58 23.11 -9.10
N VAL A 199 8.81 22.14 -8.21
CA VAL A 199 7.74 21.32 -7.62
C VAL A 199 6.75 22.19 -6.87
N TYR A 200 7.23 23.19 -6.13
CA TYR A 200 6.37 24.13 -5.43
C TYR A 200 5.56 25.01 -6.39
N ASP A 201 6.12 25.39 -7.54
CA ASP A 201 5.39 26.13 -8.57
C ASP A 201 4.29 25.27 -9.20
N VAL A 202 4.58 23.98 -9.47
CA VAL A 202 3.57 23.00 -9.91
C VAL A 202 2.49 22.79 -8.84
N PHE A 203 2.86 22.73 -7.56
CA PHE A 203 1.92 22.64 -6.45
C PHE A 203 0.93 23.82 -6.43
N LEU A 204 1.42 25.05 -6.61
CA LEU A 204 0.55 26.24 -6.66
C LEU A 204 -0.41 26.19 -7.86
N GLU A 205 0.08 25.76 -9.02
CA GLU A 205 -0.76 25.60 -10.22
C GLU A 205 -1.81 24.49 -10.03
N TYR A 206 -1.41 23.38 -9.40
CA TYR A 206 -2.30 22.28 -9.03
C TYR A 206 -3.42 22.74 -8.10
N GLU A 207 -3.10 23.40 -6.98
CA GLU A 207 -4.09 23.89 -6.02
C GLU A 207 -5.06 24.90 -6.67
N LYS A 208 -4.56 25.77 -7.55
CA LYS A 208 -5.39 26.73 -8.29
C LYS A 208 -6.40 26.01 -9.21
N LYS A 209 -5.92 25.10 -10.07
CA LYS A 209 -6.79 24.35 -11.00
C LYS A 209 -7.78 23.46 -10.26
N LYS A 210 -7.36 22.88 -9.14
CA LYS A 210 -8.21 22.02 -8.30
C LYS A 210 -9.36 22.81 -7.69
N LEU A 211 -9.07 24.03 -7.21
CA LEU A 211 -10.09 24.96 -6.73
C LEU A 211 -11.06 25.38 -7.84
N GLU A 212 -10.56 25.70 -9.05
CA GLU A 212 -11.40 26.05 -10.21
C GLU A 212 -12.35 24.92 -10.62
N ARG A 213 -11.93 23.66 -10.44
CA ARG A 213 -12.73 22.47 -10.75
C ARG A 213 -13.67 22.04 -9.61
N GLY A 214 -13.55 22.64 -8.43
CA GLY A 214 -14.30 22.22 -7.25
C GLY A 214 -13.97 20.78 -6.83
N GLU A 215 -12.71 20.38 -6.98
CA GLU A 215 -12.20 19.06 -6.59
C GLU A 215 -11.39 19.16 -5.29
N PHE A 216 -11.08 18.03 -4.67
CA PHE A 216 -10.24 17.98 -3.47
C PHE A 216 -9.30 16.77 -3.55
N ASP A 217 -8.20 16.82 -2.81
CA ASP A 217 -7.41 15.63 -2.51
C ASP A 217 -7.53 15.25 -1.04
N LEU A 218 -7.16 14.02 -0.71
CA LEU A 218 -7.28 13.49 0.64
C LEU A 218 -6.56 14.34 1.69
N SER A 219 -5.49 15.05 1.31
CA SER A 219 -4.76 15.92 2.22
C SER A 219 -5.58 17.16 2.59
N ASP A 220 -6.46 17.66 1.71
CA ASP A 220 -7.36 18.78 2.05
C ASP A 220 -8.30 18.42 3.20
N VAL A 221 -8.89 17.22 3.13
CA VAL A 221 -9.81 16.71 4.16
C VAL A 221 -9.05 16.55 5.48
N VAL A 222 -7.87 15.93 5.44
CA VAL A 222 -7.02 15.71 6.62
C VAL A 222 -6.58 17.03 7.25
N ASN A 223 -6.17 18.01 6.43
CA ASN A 223 -5.77 19.33 6.89
C ASN A 223 -6.92 20.09 7.55
N ASP A 224 -8.10 20.03 6.95
CA ASP A 224 -9.31 20.63 7.51
C ASP A 224 -9.70 19.99 8.84
N LEU A 225 -9.62 18.65 8.93
CA LEU A 225 -9.86 17.92 10.17
C LEU A 225 -8.90 18.35 11.28
N HIS A 226 -7.59 18.43 11.01
CA HIS A 226 -6.63 18.94 11.99
C HIS A 226 -6.96 20.36 12.48
N SER A 227 -7.35 21.25 11.56
CA SER A 227 -7.72 22.63 11.89
C SER A 227 -8.96 22.69 12.79
N ARG A 228 -9.99 21.89 12.48
CA ARG A 228 -11.21 21.81 13.30
C ARG A 228 -10.97 21.13 14.64
N LEU A 229 -10.21 20.04 14.67
CA LEU A 229 -9.87 19.27 15.88
C LEU A 229 -8.93 20.02 16.82
N GLY A 230 -8.06 20.87 16.27
CA GLY A 230 -7.23 21.79 17.07
C GLY A 230 -8.07 22.83 17.85
N CYS A 231 -9.24 23.21 17.31
CA CYS A 231 -10.13 24.19 17.95
C CYS A 231 -11.27 23.56 18.76
N LYS A 232 -11.66 22.32 18.46
CA LYS A 232 -12.83 21.64 19.01
C LYS A 232 -12.48 20.21 19.40
N LYS A 233 -12.81 19.81 20.61
CA LYS A 233 -12.79 18.39 20.99
C LYS A 233 -13.84 17.61 20.20
N ILE A 234 -13.54 16.35 19.90
CA ILE A 234 -14.52 15.41 19.36
C ILE A 234 -15.65 15.31 20.37
N ARG A 235 -16.88 15.52 19.89
CA ARG A 235 -18.08 15.15 20.64
C ARG A 235 -18.22 13.65 20.37
N GLY A 236 -17.92 12.81 21.34
CA GLY A 236 -17.90 11.37 21.14
C GLY A 236 -17.14 10.68 22.25
N ASP A 237 -17.16 9.36 22.21
CA ASP A 237 -16.49 8.55 23.20
C ASP A 237 -15.01 8.35 22.87
N ASP A 238 -14.15 8.47 23.87
CA ASP A 238 -12.73 8.18 23.74
C ASP A 238 -12.48 6.67 23.54
N MET A 239 -11.52 6.33 22.67
CA MET A 239 -11.08 4.97 22.47
C MET A 239 -10.03 4.59 23.52
N ASP A 240 -10.16 3.39 24.08
CA ASP A 240 -9.19 2.83 25.03
C ASP A 240 -7.93 2.33 24.30
N TYR A 241 -8.13 1.69 23.13
CA TYR A 241 -7.06 1.15 22.30
C TYR A 241 -7.32 1.40 20.81
N VAL A 242 -6.26 1.75 20.08
CA VAL A 242 -6.23 2.10 18.66
C VAL A 242 -5.13 1.29 17.99
N TYR A 243 -5.54 0.36 17.13
CA TYR A 243 -4.68 -0.47 16.30
C TYR A 243 -4.72 0.05 14.87
N ILE A 244 -3.55 0.38 14.33
CA ILE A 244 -3.41 0.98 13.01
C ILE A 244 -2.54 0.04 12.20
N ASP A 245 -3.15 -0.57 11.20
CA ASP A 245 -2.52 -1.54 10.32
C ASP A 245 -2.20 -0.94 8.96
N GLU A 246 -1.19 -1.50 8.28
CA GLU A 246 -0.65 -0.99 7.02
C GLU A 246 -0.26 0.50 7.11
N VAL A 247 0.40 0.91 8.20
CA VAL A 247 0.75 2.33 8.46
C VAL A 247 1.58 2.96 7.34
N GLN A 248 2.29 2.13 6.57
CA GLN A 248 3.07 2.56 5.42
C GLN A 248 2.23 3.03 4.23
N ASP A 249 0.91 2.85 4.27
CA ASP A 249 -0.04 3.43 3.31
C ASP A 249 -0.62 4.77 3.76
N LEU A 250 -0.17 5.29 4.90
CA LEU A 250 -0.63 6.56 5.45
C LEU A 250 0.52 7.58 5.48
N THR A 251 0.20 8.83 5.14
CA THR A 251 1.09 9.97 5.37
C THR A 251 1.20 10.27 6.86
N MET A 252 2.31 10.90 7.28
CA MET A 252 2.51 11.26 8.69
C MET A 252 1.39 12.15 9.24
N ARG A 253 0.81 13.02 8.40
CA ARG A 253 -0.32 13.85 8.80
C ARG A 253 -1.60 13.05 8.98
N GLN A 254 -1.87 12.08 8.13
CA GLN A 254 -3.00 11.16 8.32
C GLN A 254 -2.84 10.37 9.62
N ILE A 255 -1.64 9.87 9.91
CA ILE A 255 -1.33 9.20 11.19
C ILE A 255 -1.56 10.15 12.37
N GLY A 256 -1.25 11.44 12.23
CA GLY A 256 -1.49 12.46 13.24
C GLY A 256 -2.95 12.58 13.70
N LEU A 257 -3.94 12.25 12.85
CA LEU A 257 -5.36 12.31 13.21
C LEU A 257 -5.73 11.34 14.35
N PHE A 258 -5.00 10.24 14.51
CA PHE A 258 -5.28 9.26 15.56
C PHE A 258 -5.06 9.83 16.97
N LYS A 259 -4.33 10.95 17.12
CA LYS A 259 -4.18 11.66 18.40
C LYS A 259 -5.54 12.07 18.98
N TYR A 260 -6.52 12.37 18.14
CA TYR A 260 -7.77 12.96 18.60
C TYR A 260 -8.81 11.94 19.08
N VAL A 261 -8.59 10.64 18.86
CA VAL A 261 -9.56 9.59 19.19
C VAL A 261 -9.22 8.80 20.45
N SER A 262 -8.01 8.93 20.99
CA SER A 262 -7.62 8.29 22.25
C SER A 262 -6.68 9.17 23.04
N HIS A 263 -6.90 9.22 24.36
CA HIS A 263 -6.02 9.89 25.32
C HIS A 263 -5.06 8.90 26.02
N ASN A 264 -5.15 7.60 25.72
CA ASN A 264 -4.25 6.58 26.26
C ASN A 264 -2.94 6.54 25.45
N PHE A 265 -2.08 7.55 25.64
CA PHE A 265 -0.81 7.65 24.91
C PHE A 265 0.29 6.69 25.44
N GLU A 266 0.09 6.07 26.60
CA GLU A 266 1.06 5.13 27.19
C GLU A 266 0.99 3.75 26.52
N GLU A 267 -0.22 3.18 26.43
CA GLU A 267 -0.42 1.80 25.96
C GLU A 267 -1.50 1.69 24.85
N GLY A 268 -2.21 2.78 24.56
CA GLY A 268 -3.39 2.74 23.71
C GLY A 268 -3.11 2.68 22.22
N PHE A 269 -1.87 2.85 21.74
CA PHE A 269 -1.57 2.87 20.31
C PHE A 269 -0.66 1.74 19.87
N VAL A 270 -1.07 1.01 18.83
CA VAL A 270 -0.26 0.00 18.16
C VAL A 270 -0.22 0.30 16.67
N PHE A 271 0.99 0.44 16.12
CA PHE A 271 1.26 0.71 14.72
C PHE A 271 1.92 -0.52 14.08
N SER A 272 1.33 -1.11 13.05
CA SER A 272 1.87 -2.25 12.30
C SER A 272 1.99 -1.97 10.81
N GLY A 273 3.02 -2.51 10.17
CA GLY A 273 3.29 -2.28 8.75
C GLY A 273 4.63 -2.86 8.27
N ASP A 274 4.91 -2.70 6.98
CA ASP A 274 6.15 -3.12 6.33
C ASP A 274 6.64 -2.04 5.34
N THR A 275 7.77 -1.41 5.62
CA THR A 275 8.36 -0.33 4.81
C THR A 275 8.74 -0.78 3.39
N ALA A 276 9.00 -2.08 3.17
CA ALA A 276 9.24 -2.62 1.83
C ALA A 276 7.96 -2.74 1.00
N GLN A 277 6.78 -2.69 1.63
CA GLN A 277 5.47 -2.72 0.98
C GLN A 277 4.86 -1.31 0.75
N THR A 278 5.64 -0.24 0.89
CA THR A 278 5.22 1.12 0.52
C THR A 278 5.17 1.28 -1.00
N ILE A 279 4.14 0.74 -1.64
CA ILE A 279 3.88 0.89 -3.09
C ILE A 279 2.84 1.97 -3.41
N GLY A 280 2.19 2.54 -2.40
CA GLY A 280 1.21 3.61 -2.55
C GLY A 280 1.84 4.85 -3.17
N ARG A 281 1.24 5.35 -4.26
CA ARG A 281 1.69 6.56 -4.94
C ARG A 281 1.38 7.76 -4.05
N GLY A 282 2.38 8.61 -3.81
CA GLY A 282 2.21 9.79 -2.99
C GLY A 282 2.68 9.66 -1.54
N ILE A 283 3.19 8.49 -1.13
CA ILE A 283 3.55 8.17 0.25
C ILE A 283 5.06 7.96 0.40
N ASP A 284 5.67 8.71 1.30
CA ASP A 284 7.03 8.45 1.81
C ASP A 284 6.92 8.07 3.29
N PHE A 285 7.41 6.88 3.65
CA PHE A 285 7.17 6.27 4.96
C PHE A 285 8.42 5.62 5.54
N LYS A 286 8.61 5.83 6.86
CA LYS A 286 9.50 5.07 7.73
C LYS A 286 8.93 4.98 9.14
N PHE A 287 9.26 3.89 9.83
CA PHE A 287 8.89 3.76 11.24
C PHE A 287 9.54 4.81 12.14
N GLU A 288 10.76 5.24 11.81
CA GLU A 288 11.44 6.29 12.59
C GLU A 288 10.67 7.62 12.54
N ASP A 289 10.01 7.93 11.43
CA ASP A 289 9.21 9.16 11.31
C ASP A 289 7.89 9.05 12.10
N VAL A 290 7.29 7.85 12.19
CA VAL A 290 6.15 7.60 13.11
C VAL A 290 6.58 7.79 14.57
N ARG A 291 7.76 7.31 14.96
CA ARG A 291 8.29 7.50 16.33
C ARG A 291 8.50 8.98 16.64
N ARG A 292 9.07 9.74 15.71
CA ARG A 292 9.24 11.19 15.85
C ARG A 292 7.90 11.92 15.91
N LEU A 293 6.94 11.52 15.08
CA LEU A 293 5.57 12.03 15.10
C LEU A 293 4.94 11.81 16.47
N PHE A 294 5.00 10.59 17.00
CA PHE A 294 4.44 10.25 18.30
C PHE A 294 5.07 11.10 19.42
N TYR A 295 6.41 11.18 19.45
CA TYR A 295 7.12 12.00 20.43
C TYR A 295 6.74 13.48 20.37
N ASN A 296 6.83 14.06 19.17
CA ASN A 296 6.69 15.51 19.00
C ASN A 296 5.24 15.96 19.03
N TYR A 297 4.28 15.12 18.65
CA TYR A 297 2.90 15.55 18.45
C TYR A 297 1.91 14.94 19.44
N PHE A 298 2.01 13.64 19.71
CA PHE A 298 1.09 12.97 20.63
C PHE A 298 1.47 13.32 22.08
N MET A 299 2.76 13.28 22.41
CA MET A 299 3.24 13.45 23.78
C MET A 299 3.49 14.89 24.23
N GLN A 300 3.35 15.88 23.33
CA GLN A 300 3.70 17.29 23.58
C GLN A 300 2.97 17.93 24.77
N GLU A 301 1.81 17.38 25.15
CA GLU A 301 0.95 17.87 26.24
C GLU A 301 1.17 17.14 27.58
N THR A 302 2.04 16.13 27.61
CA THR A 302 2.25 15.29 28.80
C THR A 302 3.55 15.67 29.52
N VAL A 303 3.46 16.07 30.80
CA VAL A 303 4.57 16.61 31.61
C VAL A 303 5.53 15.52 32.14
N GLY A 304 5.56 14.33 31.52
CA GLY A 304 6.39 13.21 31.93
C GLY A 304 7.42 12.88 30.85
N GLY A 305 8.65 12.54 31.23
CA GLY A 305 9.65 12.03 30.29
C GLY A 305 9.35 10.59 29.88
N TRP A 306 8.29 10.34 29.11
CA TRP A 306 7.93 8.97 28.72
C TRP A 306 8.88 8.42 27.66
N LYS A 307 9.05 7.11 27.69
CA LYS A 307 9.96 6.39 26.80
C LYS A 307 9.17 5.71 25.70
N ILE A 308 9.38 6.14 24.46
CA ILE A 308 8.79 5.48 23.29
C ILE A 308 9.31 4.04 23.19
N SER A 309 8.38 3.10 23.02
CA SER A 309 8.67 1.69 22.77
C SER A 309 9.61 1.52 21.59
N LYS A 310 10.53 0.56 21.71
CA LYS A 310 11.39 0.18 20.59
C LYS A 310 10.54 -0.48 19.51
N ILE A 311 10.97 -0.37 18.25
CA ILE A 311 10.38 -1.12 17.15
C ILE A 311 10.53 -2.61 17.47
N PHE A 312 9.40 -3.31 17.53
CA PHE A 312 9.36 -4.75 17.72
C PHE A 312 9.19 -5.42 16.37
N GLN A 313 10.22 -6.14 15.92
CA GLN A 313 10.20 -6.84 14.65
C GLN A 313 9.75 -8.28 14.84
N LEU A 314 8.77 -8.72 14.04
CA LEU A 314 8.40 -10.13 13.89
C LEU A 314 9.34 -10.77 12.86
N SER A 315 10.25 -11.63 13.30
CA SER A 315 11.27 -12.26 12.43
C SER A 315 10.90 -13.67 11.96
N GLN A 316 9.78 -14.22 12.41
CA GLN A 316 9.34 -15.57 12.10
C GLN A 316 8.11 -15.53 11.20
N ASN A 317 8.25 -16.09 10.00
CA ASN A 317 7.20 -16.14 8.99
C ASN A 317 6.52 -17.51 9.01
N PHE A 318 5.22 -17.52 9.29
CA PHE A 318 4.38 -18.73 9.34
C PHE A 318 3.51 -18.91 8.10
N ARG A 319 3.61 -18.02 7.12
CA ARG A 319 2.71 -17.97 5.95
C ARG A 319 3.35 -18.49 4.68
N MET A 320 4.66 -18.28 4.54
CA MET A 320 5.38 -18.42 3.29
C MET A 320 6.48 -19.49 3.37
N HIS A 321 6.66 -20.21 2.28
CA HIS A 321 7.78 -21.13 2.10
C HIS A 321 9.13 -20.42 2.09
N SER A 322 10.13 -21.02 2.74
CA SER A 322 11.47 -20.46 2.89
C SER A 322 12.18 -20.13 1.56
N GLY A 323 11.88 -20.84 0.46
CA GLY A 323 12.42 -20.52 -0.87
C GLY A 323 11.96 -19.15 -1.39
N ILE A 324 10.67 -18.87 -1.28
CA ILE A 324 10.07 -17.58 -1.67
C ILE A 324 10.58 -16.47 -0.74
N LEU A 325 10.68 -16.76 0.57
CA LEU A 325 11.18 -15.80 1.55
C LEU A 325 12.62 -15.36 1.27
N LYS A 326 13.51 -16.30 0.92
CA LYS A 326 14.89 -15.97 0.53
C LYS A 326 14.93 -15.14 -0.76
N LEU A 327 14.04 -15.39 -1.70
CA LEU A 327 13.90 -14.57 -2.91
C LEU A 327 13.46 -13.14 -2.55
N ALA A 328 12.45 -12.98 -1.71
CA ALA A 328 11.99 -11.68 -1.22
C ALA A 328 13.10 -10.91 -0.50
N GLN A 329 13.84 -11.59 0.39
CA GLN A 329 15.00 -11.00 1.09
C GLN A 329 16.05 -10.47 0.11
N SER A 330 16.32 -11.17 -1.00
CA SER A 330 17.28 -10.71 -2.00
C SER A 330 16.89 -9.36 -2.64
N VAL A 331 15.59 -9.06 -2.71
CA VAL A 331 15.04 -7.78 -3.20
C VAL A 331 15.18 -6.71 -2.12
N THR A 332 14.89 -7.05 -0.86
CA THR A 332 15.13 -6.15 0.29
C THR A 332 16.59 -5.77 0.42
N ASP A 333 17.52 -6.68 0.16
CA ASP A 333 18.97 -6.40 0.19
C ASP A 333 19.36 -5.32 -0.86
N LEU A 334 18.76 -5.38 -2.05
CA LEU A 334 18.94 -4.36 -3.08
C LEU A 334 18.34 -3.01 -2.66
N LEU A 335 17.15 -3.03 -2.04
CA LEU A 335 16.51 -1.83 -1.50
C LEU A 335 17.38 -1.17 -0.42
N CYS A 336 17.86 -1.93 0.55
CA CYS A 336 18.72 -1.41 1.62
C CYS A 336 20.07 -0.91 1.08
N HIS A 337 20.60 -1.49 0.01
CA HIS A 337 21.84 -1.03 -0.61
C HIS A 337 21.69 0.27 -1.40
N PHE A 338 20.73 0.33 -2.33
CA PHE A 338 20.55 1.49 -3.22
C PHE A 338 19.78 2.63 -2.54
N PHE A 339 18.91 2.32 -1.59
CA PHE A 339 18.00 3.26 -0.94
C PHE A 339 17.96 3.10 0.60
N PRO A 340 19.11 3.17 1.30
CA PRO A 340 19.16 3.02 2.76
C PRO A 340 18.36 4.08 3.53
N LEU A 341 17.98 5.16 2.84
CA LEU A 341 17.16 6.24 3.38
C LEU A 341 15.68 6.13 2.98
N PHE A 342 15.19 5.01 2.46
CA PHE A 342 13.76 4.80 2.10
C PHE A 342 13.17 3.50 2.63
N VAL A 343 13.99 2.66 3.25
CA VAL A 343 13.61 1.38 3.81
C VAL A 343 14.32 1.21 5.15
N ASP A 344 13.57 0.82 6.16
CA ASP A 344 14.13 0.48 7.46
C ASP A 344 14.93 -0.82 7.34
N VAL A 345 16.14 -0.84 7.90
CA VAL A 345 16.98 -2.04 7.89
C VAL A 345 16.47 -3.00 8.98
N LEU A 346 15.70 -3.99 8.55
CA LEU A 346 15.15 -5.05 9.40
C LEU A 346 16.06 -6.28 9.41
N GLY A 347 16.02 -7.05 10.49
CA GLY A 347 16.67 -8.36 10.57
C GLY A 347 16.09 -9.34 9.56
N GLN A 348 16.85 -10.37 9.19
CA GLN A 348 16.39 -11.37 8.23
C GLN A 348 15.21 -12.18 8.78
N GLU A 349 14.17 -12.33 7.97
CA GLU A 349 13.05 -13.22 8.30
C GLU A 349 13.42 -14.70 8.10
N THR A 350 12.85 -15.56 8.95
CA THR A 350 13.03 -17.01 8.88
C THR A 350 11.67 -17.70 8.79
N SER A 351 11.60 -18.78 8.01
CA SER A 351 10.41 -19.64 7.94
C SER A 351 10.82 -21.09 8.18
N HIS A 352 10.04 -21.80 8.98
CA HIS A 352 10.19 -23.25 9.18
C HIS A 352 9.49 -24.07 8.10
N ILE A 353 8.73 -23.42 7.21
CA ILE A 353 8.02 -24.09 6.14
C ILE A 353 8.99 -24.27 4.97
N CYS A 354 9.48 -25.50 4.82
CA CYS A 354 10.26 -25.89 3.65
C CYS A 354 9.33 -26.09 2.47
N GLY A 355 9.73 -25.60 1.30
CA GLY A 355 8.93 -25.68 0.10
C GLY A 355 9.76 -25.61 -1.16
N GLU A 356 9.09 -25.74 -2.31
CA GLU A 356 9.74 -25.67 -3.61
C GLU A 356 10.43 -24.32 -3.82
N SER A 357 11.55 -24.34 -4.54
CA SER A 357 12.20 -23.11 -4.97
C SER A 357 11.34 -22.40 -6.03
N PRO A 358 11.25 -21.06 -6.02
CA PRO A 358 10.58 -20.32 -7.08
C PRO A 358 11.12 -20.70 -8.47
N ILE A 359 10.23 -20.78 -9.46
CA ILE A 359 10.57 -21.19 -10.82
C ILE A 359 10.58 -19.97 -11.72
N PHE A 360 11.67 -19.79 -12.47
CA PHE A 360 11.75 -18.81 -13.55
C PHE A 360 11.52 -19.52 -14.88
N LEU A 361 10.47 -19.13 -15.59
CA LEU A 361 10.08 -19.66 -16.89
C LEU A 361 10.53 -18.71 -18.00
N GLU A 362 11.41 -19.22 -18.87
CA GLU A 362 11.86 -18.51 -20.07
C GLU A 362 10.90 -18.82 -21.22
N LEU A 363 10.10 -17.82 -21.62
CA LEU A 363 9.13 -17.93 -22.70
C LEU A 363 9.79 -17.57 -24.03
N GLU A 364 9.63 -18.40 -25.06
CA GLU A 364 10.12 -18.08 -26.40
C GLU A 364 9.22 -17.02 -27.06
N MET A 365 9.85 -16.00 -27.65
CA MET A 365 9.22 -14.79 -28.25
C MET A 365 8.14 -15.04 -29.31
N ASN A 366 7.97 -16.28 -29.79
CA ASN A 366 7.19 -16.60 -31.00
C ASN A 366 5.99 -17.53 -30.77
N GLN A 367 5.64 -17.88 -29.53
CA GLN A 367 4.41 -18.61 -29.24
C GLN A 367 3.59 -17.86 -28.20
N ASN A 368 2.26 -17.97 -28.29
CA ASN A 368 1.32 -17.45 -27.29
C ASN A 368 1.50 -18.23 -25.98
N SER A 369 2.62 -18.00 -25.32
CA SER A 369 3.16 -18.75 -24.17
C SER A 369 2.31 -18.61 -22.90
N VAL A 370 1.47 -17.58 -22.85
CA VAL A 370 0.38 -17.48 -21.88
C VAL A 370 -0.55 -18.68 -22.03
N VAL A 371 -0.90 -19.09 -23.26
CA VAL A 371 -1.81 -20.21 -23.52
C VAL A 371 -1.15 -21.57 -23.22
N SER A 372 0.18 -21.71 -23.33
CA SER A 372 0.88 -22.96 -22.95
C SER A 372 0.98 -23.13 -21.44
N ILE A 373 1.21 -22.05 -20.68
CA ILE A 373 1.26 -22.08 -19.21
C ILE A 373 -0.13 -22.32 -18.61
N PHE A 374 -1.21 -21.86 -19.27
CA PHE A 374 -2.57 -21.88 -18.74
C PHE A 374 -3.54 -22.83 -19.47
N GLY A 375 -3.07 -23.50 -20.52
CA GLY A 375 -3.83 -24.49 -21.29
C GLY A 375 -4.50 -23.96 -22.56
N GLU A 376 -4.45 -24.74 -23.64
CA GLU A 376 -5.21 -24.48 -24.86
C GLU A 376 -6.72 -24.53 -24.60
N ARG A 377 -7.44 -23.63 -25.28
CA ARG A 377 -8.90 -23.49 -25.30
C ARG A 377 -9.58 -24.86 -25.46
N GLY A 378 -9.97 -25.46 -24.34
CA GLY A 378 -10.90 -26.60 -24.34
C GLY A 378 -10.54 -27.80 -23.48
N ASN A 379 -9.37 -27.88 -22.82
CA ASN A 379 -9.07 -29.09 -22.01
C ASN A 379 -8.15 -28.94 -20.78
N VAL A 380 -8.03 -27.74 -20.20
CA VAL A 380 -7.26 -27.55 -18.96
C VAL A 380 -8.17 -27.09 -17.83
N ALA A 381 -8.08 -27.81 -16.72
CA ALA A 381 -8.69 -27.46 -15.45
C ALA A 381 -8.33 -26.00 -15.14
N GLY A 382 -9.35 -25.14 -15.00
CA GLY A 382 -9.15 -23.73 -14.69
C GLY A 382 -8.25 -23.56 -13.46
N LEU A 383 -7.54 -22.44 -13.41
CA LEU A 383 -6.80 -22.05 -12.22
C LEU A 383 -7.74 -22.15 -11.01
N GLY A 384 -7.29 -22.84 -9.97
CA GLY A 384 -8.07 -23.03 -8.75
C GLY A 384 -8.37 -21.67 -8.07
N PRO A 385 -9.34 -21.62 -7.15
CA PRO A 385 -9.75 -20.38 -6.47
C PRO A 385 -8.63 -19.72 -5.64
N GLU A 386 -7.51 -20.40 -5.44
CA GLU A 386 -6.35 -19.94 -4.66
C GLU A 386 -5.11 -19.62 -5.52
N GLN A 387 -5.26 -19.59 -6.84
CA GLN A 387 -4.20 -19.28 -7.80
C GLN A 387 -4.46 -17.92 -8.46
N VAL A 388 -3.40 -17.12 -8.63
CA VAL A 388 -3.52 -15.76 -9.20
C VAL A 388 -2.42 -15.48 -10.22
N ILE A 389 -2.77 -14.70 -11.23
CA ILE A 389 -1.80 -14.07 -12.13
C ILE A 389 -1.64 -12.61 -11.70
N ILE A 390 -0.41 -12.23 -11.35
CA ILE A 390 -0.07 -10.86 -11.00
C ILE A 390 0.64 -10.22 -12.19
N VAL A 391 0.15 -9.05 -12.60
CA VAL A 391 0.69 -8.25 -13.70
C VAL A 391 1.08 -6.86 -13.21
N HIS A 392 1.97 -6.19 -13.95
CA HIS A 392 2.49 -4.88 -13.55
C HIS A 392 1.43 -3.77 -13.55
N ASP A 393 0.65 -3.65 -14.63
CA ASP A 393 -0.31 -2.57 -14.84
C ASP A 393 -1.61 -3.04 -15.53
N ASP A 394 -2.59 -2.14 -15.64
CA ASP A 394 -3.89 -2.43 -16.28
C ASP A 394 -3.75 -2.82 -17.75
N ARG A 395 -2.74 -2.28 -18.45
CA ARG A 395 -2.47 -2.61 -19.85
C ARG A 395 -2.05 -4.08 -19.99
N ALA A 396 -1.12 -4.53 -19.15
CA ALA A 396 -0.71 -5.93 -19.10
C ALA A 396 -1.86 -6.85 -18.66
N ARG A 397 -2.75 -6.37 -17.78
CA ARG A 397 -3.97 -7.10 -17.40
C ARG A 397 -4.87 -7.33 -18.60
N GLU A 398 -5.18 -6.30 -19.37
CA GLU A 398 -6.02 -6.41 -20.57
C GLU A 398 -5.42 -7.37 -21.61
N GLU A 399 -4.09 -7.33 -21.79
CA GLU A 399 -3.37 -8.26 -22.65
C GLU A 399 -3.57 -9.71 -22.19
N VAL A 400 -3.33 -10.02 -20.91
CA VAL A 400 -3.47 -11.38 -20.37
C VAL A 400 -4.92 -11.85 -20.42
N LEU A 401 -5.88 -10.99 -20.06
CA LEU A 401 -7.32 -11.30 -20.13
C LEU A 401 -7.78 -11.57 -21.57
N GLY A 402 -7.18 -10.92 -22.57
CA GLY A 402 -7.42 -11.20 -23.99
C GLY A 402 -7.05 -12.63 -24.40
N HIS A 403 -6.08 -13.25 -23.72
CA HIS A 403 -5.62 -14.61 -24.00
C HIS A 403 -6.33 -15.67 -23.15
N VAL A 404 -6.42 -15.45 -21.83
CA VAL A 404 -6.91 -16.44 -20.85
C VAL A 404 -8.43 -16.32 -20.60
N GLY A 405 -9.04 -15.18 -20.94
CA GLY A 405 -10.44 -14.91 -20.66
C GLY A 405 -10.74 -14.84 -19.15
N LYS A 406 -11.98 -15.14 -18.75
CA LYS A 406 -12.43 -15.14 -17.33
C LYS A 406 -12.08 -16.41 -16.57
N GLN A 407 -11.18 -17.25 -17.09
CA GLN A 407 -10.82 -18.54 -16.51
C GLN A 407 -9.75 -18.42 -15.40
N ALA A 408 -9.17 -17.23 -15.23
CA ALA A 408 -8.09 -16.94 -14.31
C ALA A 408 -8.36 -15.62 -13.56
N LEU A 409 -7.99 -15.58 -12.28
CA LEU A 409 -7.93 -14.33 -11.53
C LEU A 409 -6.66 -13.58 -11.92
N VAL A 410 -6.82 -12.42 -12.57
CA VAL A 410 -5.70 -11.53 -12.96
C VAL A 410 -5.80 -10.24 -12.18
N LEU A 411 -4.78 -9.93 -11.38
CA LEU A 411 -4.72 -8.72 -10.55
C LEU A 411 -3.48 -7.89 -10.90
N THR A 412 -3.62 -6.57 -10.83
CA THR A 412 -2.45 -5.67 -10.87
C THR A 412 -1.71 -5.67 -9.53
N LEU A 413 -0.49 -5.15 -9.51
CA LEU A 413 0.32 -5.01 -8.29
C LEU A 413 -0.37 -4.21 -7.17
N THR A 414 -1.18 -3.22 -7.53
CA THR A 414 -1.93 -2.42 -6.55
C THR A 414 -3.13 -3.18 -6.00
N GLU A 415 -3.80 -3.97 -6.84
CA GLU A 415 -4.99 -4.75 -6.48
C GLU A 415 -4.67 -6.01 -5.65
N CYS A 416 -3.50 -6.61 -5.87
CA CYS A 416 -3.04 -7.78 -5.13
C CYS A 416 -2.50 -7.44 -3.74
N LYS A 417 -2.26 -6.16 -3.44
CA LYS A 417 -1.74 -5.73 -2.14
C LYS A 417 -2.72 -6.08 -1.02
N GLY A 418 -2.18 -6.62 0.09
CA GLY A 418 -2.99 -7.07 1.22
C GLY A 418 -3.75 -8.36 0.97
N LEU A 419 -3.50 -9.05 -0.15
CA LEU A 419 -4.00 -10.39 -0.43
C LEU A 419 -2.87 -11.41 -0.37
N GLU A 420 -3.23 -12.68 -0.23
CA GLU A 420 -2.30 -13.80 -0.26
C GLU A 420 -2.93 -14.96 -1.01
N PHE A 421 -2.10 -15.68 -1.76
CA PHE A 421 -2.52 -16.79 -2.60
C PHE A 421 -1.58 -17.96 -2.37
N GLN A 422 -2.08 -19.19 -2.53
CA GLN A 422 -1.21 -20.37 -2.44
C GLN A 422 -0.16 -20.34 -3.56
N ASP A 423 -0.64 -20.03 -4.76
CA ASP A 423 0.10 -20.09 -6.01
C ASP A 423 0.03 -18.76 -6.74
N VAL A 424 1.19 -18.21 -7.09
CA VAL A 424 1.29 -16.93 -7.81
C VAL A 424 2.10 -17.10 -9.08
N VAL A 425 1.54 -16.62 -10.20
CA VAL A 425 2.28 -16.41 -11.43
C VAL A 425 2.53 -14.91 -11.61
N LEU A 426 3.79 -14.50 -11.51
CA LEU A 426 4.22 -13.14 -11.84
C LEU A 426 4.54 -13.07 -13.33
N TYR A 427 3.68 -12.40 -14.09
CA TYR A 427 3.78 -12.37 -15.55
C TYR A 427 4.37 -11.05 -16.08
N ASN A 428 5.42 -11.19 -16.88
CA ASN A 428 6.09 -10.16 -17.67
C ASN A 428 6.39 -8.87 -16.89
N PHE A 429 6.79 -9.01 -15.62
CA PHE A 429 7.06 -7.88 -14.74
C PHE A 429 8.19 -6.99 -15.29
N PHE A 430 9.32 -7.60 -15.66
CA PHE A 430 10.47 -6.85 -16.18
C PHE A 430 10.22 -6.34 -17.60
N GLY A 431 9.44 -7.05 -18.40
CA GLY A 431 9.02 -6.62 -19.73
C GLY A 431 8.07 -5.42 -19.76
N SER A 432 7.12 -5.40 -18.83
CA SER A 432 6.15 -4.31 -18.68
C SER A 432 6.72 -3.10 -17.93
N SER A 433 7.77 -3.31 -17.13
CA SER A 433 8.44 -2.25 -16.37
C SER A 433 9.02 -1.13 -17.27
N PRO A 434 8.86 0.15 -16.91
CA PRO A 434 9.49 1.27 -17.61
C PRO A 434 11.02 1.27 -17.51
N MET A 435 11.61 0.52 -16.57
CA MET A 435 13.06 0.46 -16.41
C MET A 435 13.76 -0.27 -17.55
N LYS A 436 13.19 -1.35 -18.08
CA LYS A 436 13.77 -2.16 -19.16
C LYS A 436 15.27 -2.44 -18.93
N ASN A 437 16.15 -1.94 -19.80
CA ASN A 437 17.60 -2.14 -19.71
C ASN A 437 18.27 -1.49 -18.46
N GLN A 438 17.57 -0.62 -17.73
CA GLN A 438 18.11 0.01 -16.51
C GLN A 438 18.26 -0.96 -15.34
N TRP A 439 17.55 -2.11 -15.36
CA TRP A 439 17.75 -3.19 -14.38
C TRP A 439 19.20 -3.71 -14.32
N ARG A 440 20.01 -3.46 -15.36
CA ARG A 440 21.44 -3.77 -15.39
C ARG A 440 22.25 -3.09 -14.28
N VAL A 441 21.72 -2.07 -13.61
CA VAL A 441 22.35 -1.46 -12.43
C VAL A 441 22.56 -2.48 -11.30
N VAL A 442 21.78 -3.55 -11.25
CA VAL A 442 21.95 -4.65 -10.29
C VAL A 442 23.33 -5.31 -10.41
N TYR A 443 23.96 -5.30 -11.60
CA TYR A 443 25.32 -5.80 -11.75
C TYR A 443 26.36 -4.99 -10.95
N GLU A 444 26.13 -3.69 -10.70
CA GLU A 444 27.00 -2.91 -9.82
C GLU A 444 26.97 -3.47 -8.39
N TYR A 445 25.77 -3.79 -7.87
CA TYR A 445 25.62 -4.44 -6.58
C TYR A 445 26.30 -5.79 -6.54
N MET A 446 26.10 -6.61 -7.58
CA MET A 446 26.73 -7.92 -7.68
C MET A 446 28.26 -7.84 -7.74
N MET A 447 28.82 -6.87 -8.47
CA MET A 447 30.26 -6.60 -8.49
C MET A 447 30.76 -6.22 -7.09
N GLY A 448 30.08 -5.29 -6.41
CA GLY A 448 30.44 -4.85 -5.06
C GLY A 448 30.36 -5.96 -4.00
N ARG A 449 29.59 -7.02 -4.26
CA ARG A 449 29.46 -8.22 -3.41
C ARG A 449 30.32 -9.40 -3.86
N ASN A 450 31.18 -9.24 -4.88
CA ASN A 450 31.99 -10.31 -5.47
C ASN A 450 31.15 -11.51 -5.98
N LEU A 451 29.94 -11.26 -6.47
CA LEU A 451 29.04 -12.30 -7.03
C LEU A 451 29.28 -12.55 -8.52
N LEU A 452 30.02 -11.67 -9.18
CA LEU A 452 30.39 -11.78 -10.59
C LEU A 452 31.83 -12.26 -10.73
N ASP A 453 32.05 -13.11 -11.71
CA ASP A 453 33.39 -13.61 -12.02
C ASP A 453 34.23 -12.48 -12.66
N ASN A 454 35.55 -12.49 -12.42
CA ASN A 454 36.48 -11.49 -12.99
C ASN A 454 36.45 -11.43 -14.54
N SER A 455 35.85 -12.43 -15.20
CA SER A 455 35.63 -12.50 -16.65
C SER A 455 34.36 -11.78 -17.14
N PHE A 456 33.52 -11.27 -16.24
CA PHE A 456 32.30 -10.57 -16.62
C PHE A 456 32.64 -9.28 -17.40
N SER A 457 32.44 -9.35 -18.71
CA SER A 457 32.74 -8.26 -19.65
C SER A 457 31.51 -7.42 -20.00
N GLY A 458 30.41 -7.57 -19.24
CA GLY A 458 29.16 -6.87 -19.50
C GLY A 458 29.22 -5.40 -19.11
N ARG A 459 28.77 -4.49 -19.98
CA ARG A 459 28.58 -3.08 -19.61
C ARG A 459 27.41 -2.93 -18.64
N TYR A 460 27.62 -2.29 -17.49
CA TYR A 460 26.55 -1.94 -16.55
C TYR A 460 26.62 -0.46 -16.18
N PRO A 461 25.47 0.20 -15.95
CA PRO A 461 25.45 1.58 -15.48
C PRO A 461 25.82 1.64 -13.99
N GLN A 462 26.49 2.72 -13.60
CA GLN A 462 26.62 3.09 -12.19
C GLN A 462 25.31 3.71 -11.70
N PHE A 463 24.93 3.40 -10.47
CA PHE A 463 23.77 3.91 -9.80
C PHE A 463 23.87 5.42 -9.67
N LYS A 464 22.82 6.07 -10.16
CA LYS A 464 22.66 7.52 -10.13
C LYS A 464 21.20 7.78 -9.79
N PRO A 465 20.89 8.45 -8.66
CA PRO A 465 19.52 8.65 -8.23
C PRO A 465 18.63 9.35 -9.27
N ALA A 466 19.18 10.30 -10.05
CA ALA A 466 18.45 10.99 -11.09
C ALA A 466 18.09 10.08 -12.29
N ARG A 467 18.92 9.07 -12.59
CA ARG A 467 18.67 8.13 -13.71
C ARG A 467 17.85 6.92 -13.28
N HIS A 468 18.00 6.47 -12.04
CA HIS A 468 17.35 5.28 -11.49
C HIS A 468 16.28 5.66 -10.46
N ASN A 469 15.61 6.78 -10.70
CA ASN A 469 14.61 7.36 -9.80
C ASN A 469 13.40 6.45 -9.58
N ILE A 470 13.12 5.56 -10.52
CA ILE A 470 12.02 4.57 -10.45
C ILE A 470 12.44 3.22 -9.86
N LEU A 471 13.74 2.93 -9.69
CA LEU A 471 14.22 1.63 -9.21
C LEU A 471 13.69 1.28 -7.81
N CYS A 472 13.59 2.27 -6.91
CA CYS A 472 13.02 2.04 -5.58
C CYS A 472 11.57 1.55 -5.65
N SER A 473 10.74 2.23 -6.45
CA SER A 473 9.34 1.85 -6.68
C SER A 473 9.22 0.45 -7.26
N GLU A 474 10.04 0.12 -8.26
CA GLU A 474 10.00 -1.17 -8.95
C GLU A 474 10.48 -2.32 -8.05
N LEU A 475 11.51 -2.11 -7.23
CA LEU A 475 11.95 -3.10 -6.25
C LEU A 475 10.88 -3.34 -5.17
N LYS A 476 10.23 -2.29 -4.66
CA LYS A 476 9.10 -2.44 -3.70
C LYS A 476 7.92 -3.19 -4.32
N GLN A 477 7.59 -2.88 -5.58
CA GLN A 477 6.55 -3.59 -6.34
C GLN A 477 6.89 -5.07 -6.54
N LEU A 478 8.13 -5.38 -6.92
CA LEU A 478 8.60 -6.75 -7.05
C LEU A 478 8.53 -7.51 -5.72
N TYR A 479 8.93 -6.87 -4.62
CA TYR A 479 8.81 -7.43 -3.28
C TYR A 479 7.35 -7.71 -2.91
N VAL A 480 6.43 -6.77 -3.16
CA VAL A 480 4.99 -7.00 -2.93
C VAL A 480 4.50 -8.20 -3.74
N ALA A 481 4.84 -8.29 -5.03
CA ALA A 481 4.41 -9.39 -5.89
C ALA A 481 4.90 -10.75 -5.40
N ILE A 482 6.20 -10.88 -5.08
CA ILE A 482 6.80 -12.11 -4.55
C ILE A 482 6.12 -12.49 -3.23
N THR A 483 5.86 -11.52 -2.35
CA THR A 483 5.31 -11.80 -1.03
C THR A 483 3.83 -12.17 -1.01
N ARG A 484 3.14 -12.10 -2.15
CA ARG A 484 1.75 -12.59 -2.24
C ARG A 484 1.68 -14.13 -2.30
N ALA A 485 2.79 -14.79 -2.63
CA ALA A 485 2.85 -16.24 -2.79
C ALA A 485 3.15 -16.93 -1.47
N ARG A 486 2.30 -17.89 -1.07
CA ARG A 486 2.49 -18.69 0.14
C ARG A 486 3.29 -19.96 -0.13
N GLN A 487 2.96 -20.69 -1.20
CA GLN A 487 3.54 -22.01 -1.50
C GLN A 487 4.43 -22.03 -2.74
N ARG A 488 3.90 -21.61 -3.89
CA ARG A 488 4.60 -21.67 -5.18
C ARG A 488 4.58 -20.33 -5.89
N LEU A 489 5.72 -19.99 -6.48
CA LEU A 489 5.91 -18.76 -7.24
C LEU A 489 6.54 -19.12 -8.60
N TRP A 490 5.86 -18.74 -9.67
CA TRP A 490 6.38 -18.77 -11.03
C TRP A 490 6.60 -17.35 -11.53
N ILE A 491 7.79 -17.09 -12.07
CA ILE A 491 8.13 -15.82 -12.70
C ILE A 491 8.27 -16.09 -14.20
N CYS A 492 7.36 -15.53 -14.98
CA CYS A 492 7.27 -15.76 -16.41
C CYS A 492 7.64 -14.47 -17.14
N GLU A 493 8.68 -14.48 -17.97
CA GLU A 493 9.14 -13.29 -18.68
C GLU A 493 9.22 -13.53 -20.19
N ASN A 494 8.63 -12.62 -20.97
CA ASN A 494 8.66 -12.68 -22.43
C ASN A 494 10.02 -12.22 -22.98
N ASN A 495 10.67 -11.29 -22.29
CA ASN A 495 11.94 -10.72 -22.73
C ASN A 495 13.04 -10.89 -21.68
N ARG A 496 13.86 -11.93 -21.87
CA ARG A 496 15.04 -12.20 -21.05
C ARG A 496 16.02 -11.03 -20.97
N GLN A 497 16.11 -10.17 -21.98
CA GLN A 497 17.03 -9.04 -21.96
C GLN A 497 16.75 -8.10 -20.77
N PHE A 498 15.48 -7.89 -20.45
CA PHE A 498 15.07 -7.00 -19.37
C PHE A 498 15.18 -7.67 -18.00
N ALA A 499 14.84 -8.96 -17.90
CA ALA A 499 14.97 -9.74 -16.66
C ALA A 499 16.41 -10.18 -16.35
N GLY A 500 17.32 -10.11 -17.32
CA GLY A 500 18.62 -10.79 -17.28
C GLY A 500 19.49 -10.46 -16.06
N ALA A 501 19.52 -9.19 -15.63
CA ALA A 501 20.31 -8.80 -14.46
C ALA A 501 19.78 -9.40 -13.15
N MET A 502 18.45 -9.41 -12.97
CA MET A 502 17.81 -10.02 -11.80
C MET A 502 17.89 -11.55 -11.85
N LEU A 503 17.73 -12.13 -13.05
CA LEU A 503 17.89 -13.57 -13.28
C LEU A 503 19.29 -14.06 -12.91
N ASP A 504 20.33 -13.36 -13.36
CA ASP A 504 21.72 -13.72 -13.05
C ASP A 504 22.04 -13.52 -11.56
N TYR A 505 21.49 -12.48 -10.95
CA TYR A 505 21.57 -12.25 -9.50
C TYR A 505 20.96 -13.42 -8.72
N TRP A 506 19.72 -13.79 -9.03
CA TRP A 506 19.02 -14.88 -8.35
C TRP A 506 19.66 -16.25 -8.61
N ARG A 507 20.23 -16.49 -9.80
CA ARG A 507 20.99 -17.70 -10.13
C ARG A 507 22.27 -17.81 -9.31
N LYS A 508 23.05 -16.72 -9.19
CA LYS A 508 24.29 -16.72 -8.40
C LYS A 508 24.01 -16.98 -6.92
N LEU A 509 22.85 -16.54 -6.42
CA LEU A 509 22.39 -16.84 -5.06
C LEU A 509 21.66 -18.18 -4.91
N SER A 510 21.48 -18.95 -6.00
CA SER A 510 20.72 -20.21 -6.03
C SER A 510 19.30 -20.10 -5.47
N LEU A 511 18.61 -19.00 -5.78
CA LEU A 511 17.27 -18.69 -5.25
C LEU A 511 16.12 -19.19 -6.12
N ILE A 512 16.40 -19.55 -7.37
CA ILE A 512 15.39 -19.93 -8.37
C ILE A 512 15.82 -21.17 -9.15
N GLN A 513 14.83 -21.90 -9.66
CA GLN A 513 15.03 -22.94 -10.67
C GLN A 513 14.66 -22.38 -12.05
N CYS A 514 15.55 -22.49 -13.04
CA CYS A 514 15.25 -22.06 -14.40
C CYS A 514 14.75 -23.24 -15.24
N LYS A 515 13.60 -23.06 -15.89
CA LYS A 515 13.07 -24.01 -16.87
C LYS A 515 12.83 -23.26 -18.18
N THR A 516 13.28 -23.84 -19.28
CA THR A 516 12.96 -23.37 -20.64
C THR A 516 11.77 -24.18 -21.13
N GLU A 517 10.74 -23.55 -21.68
CA GLU A 517 9.65 -24.26 -22.37
C GLU A 517 10.16 -24.86 -23.69
N LYS A 518 11.01 -25.88 -23.63
CA LYS A 518 10.86 -26.98 -24.58
C LYS A 518 9.78 -27.85 -23.98
N LEU A 519 8.55 -27.74 -24.49
CA LEU A 519 7.59 -28.83 -24.29
C LEU A 519 8.23 -30.08 -24.89
N ASP A 520 8.83 -30.92 -24.05
CA ASP A 520 8.95 -32.33 -24.35
C ASP A 520 7.51 -32.80 -24.56
N SER A 521 7.12 -32.94 -25.83
CA SER A 521 5.87 -33.54 -26.29
C SER A 521 5.73 -35.03 -25.90
N SER A 522 6.48 -35.48 -24.90
CA SER A 522 6.47 -36.82 -24.34
C SER A 522 6.33 -36.87 -22.81
N ARG A 523 6.21 -35.74 -22.11
CA ARG A 523 5.85 -35.73 -20.69
C ARG A 523 4.81 -34.67 -20.40
N HIS A 524 3.54 -35.09 -20.45
CA HIS A 524 2.48 -34.42 -19.72
C HIS A 524 2.93 -34.25 -18.26
N TYR A 525 3.37 -33.05 -17.89
CA TYR A 525 3.21 -32.59 -16.53
C TYR A 525 1.71 -32.37 -16.35
N ALA A 526 1.00 -33.44 -16.00
CA ALA A 526 -0.21 -33.25 -15.23
C ALA A 526 0.20 -32.38 -14.03
N TYR A 527 -0.41 -31.20 -13.90
CA TYR A 527 -0.44 -30.48 -12.63
C TYR A 527 -0.68 -31.53 -11.54
N PRO A 528 0.20 -31.66 -10.52
CA PRO A 528 -0.04 -32.63 -9.48
C PRO A 528 -1.36 -32.28 -8.81
N ARG A 529 -2.36 -33.14 -9.01
CA ARG A 529 -3.59 -33.13 -8.23
C ARG A 529 -3.19 -33.36 -6.77
N ALA A 530 -3.79 -32.57 -5.88
CA ALA A 530 -3.83 -32.87 -4.45
C ALA A 530 -4.38 -34.28 -4.21
#